data_AF-A0A661ABC9-F1
#
_entry.id   AF-A0A661ABC9-F1
#
_cell.length_a   1.000
_cell.length_b   1.000
_cell.length_c   1.000
_cell.angle_alpha   90.00
_cell.angle_beta   90.00
_cell.angle_gamma   90.00
#
_symmetry.space_group_name_H-M   'P 1'
#
loop_
_entity.id
_entity.type
_entity.pdbx_description
1 polymer ?
#
loop_
_entity_poly.entity_id
_entity_poly.type
_entity_poly.pdbx_seq_one_letter_code
_entity_poly.pdbx_strand_id
1 'polypeptide(L)'
;MIDWRDIKRGKTTDVYFLRTRKILGKLKKNPRVAMEISAERLPEGYSWAVFTGLEDVLRLLEGKPVDVYGLPEGSVFYPGEPVLTIEGRYREFGIYET
;
A
#
# COMPACT_ATOMS: atom_id res chain seq x y z
N MET A 1 -3.99 -5.25 20.97
CA MET A 1 -2.78 -5.26 20.11
C MET A 1 -2.96 -6.30 19.02
N ILE A 2 -2.46 -6.03 17.82
CA ILE A 2 -2.57 -6.89 16.65
C ILE A 2 -1.23 -7.64 16.48
N ASP A 3 -1.27 -8.93 16.15
CA ASP A 3 -0.06 -9.73 15.91
C ASP A 3 0.46 -9.54 14.47
N TRP A 4 1.79 -9.52 14.30
CA TRP A 4 2.44 -9.38 12.98
C TRP A 4 1.98 -10.43 11.96
N ARG A 5 1.69 -11.66 12.41
CA ARG A 5 1.17 -12.73 11.55
C ARG A 5 -0.21 -12.40 11.01
N ASP A 6 -1.03 -11.68 11.77
CA ASP A 6 -2.35 -11.27 11.32
C ASP A 6 -2.27 -10.14 10.28
N ILE A 7 -1.31 -9.21 10.43
CA ILE A 7 -0.99 -8.19 9.42
C ILE A 7 -0.50 -8.85 8.12
N LYS A 8 0.51 -9.73 8.19
CA LYS A 8 1.08 -10.40 7.01
C LYS A 8 0.05 -11.26 6.26
N ARG A 9 -0.95 -11.78 6.98
CA ARG A 9 -2.09 -12.54 6.41
C ARG A 9 -3.22 -11.65 5.87
N GLY A 10 -3.14 -10.33 6.02
CA GLY A 10 -4.16 -9.38 5.58
C GLY A 10 -5.47 -9.52 6.37
N LYS A 11 -5.41 -9.90 7.66
CA LYS A 11 -6.60 -9.97 8.53
C LYS A 11 -7.02 -8.62 9.12
N THR A 12 -6.12 -7.65 9.04
CA THR A 12 -6.29 -6.29 9.54
C THR A 12 -6.86 -5.33 8.50
N THR A 13 -7.09 -5.84 7.28
CA THR A 13 -7.63 -5.08 6.16
C THR A 13 -9.09 -4.70 6.37
N ASP A 14 -9.49 -3.58 5.80
CA ASP A 14 -10.89 -3.21 5.74
C ASP A 14 -11.70 -4.27 4.97
N VAL A 15 -12.89 -4.58 5.48
CA VAL A 15 -13.74 -5.65 4.95
C VAL A 15 -14.08 -5.47 3.46
N TYR A 16 -14.04 -4.24 2.96
CA TYR A 16 -14.32 -3.97 1.55
C TYR A 16 -13.23 -4.52 0.63
N PHE A 17 -11.95 -4.55 1.02
CA PHE A 17 -10.91 -5.20 0.21
C PHE A 17 -11.14 -6.70 0.05
N LEU A 18 -11.58 -7.38 1.11
CA LEU A 18 -11.94 -8.79 1.05
C LEU A 18 -13.12 -9.03 0.11
N ARG A 19 -14.13 -8.15 0.15
CA ARG A 19 -15.30 -8.19 -0.75
C ARG A 19 -14.90 -7.92 -2.20
N THR A 20 -14.08 -6.90 -2.45
CA THR A 20 -13.55 -6.54 -3.77
C THR A 20 -12.75 -7.70 -4.36
N ARG A 21 -11.83 -8.29 -3.60
CA ARG A 21 -11.07 -9.48 -4.02
C ARG A 21 -11.97 -10.65 -4.41
N LYS A 22 -13.04 -10.89 -3.63
CA LYS A 22 -14.04 -11.93 -3.94
C LYS A 22 -14.82 -11.62 -5.23
N ILE A 23 -15.25 -10.38 -5.42
CA ILE A 23 -15.97 -9.94 -6.63
C ILE A 23 -15.07 -10.09 -7.87
N LEU A 24 -13.83 -9.59 -7.81
CA LEU A 24 -12.86 -9.72 -8.90
C LEU A 24 -12.55 -11.19 -9.23
N GLY A 25 -12.48 -12.07 -8.22
CA GLY A 25 -12.38 -13.51 -8.41
C GLY A 25 -13.56 -14.10 -9.18
N LYS A 26 -14.80 -13.76 -8.82
CA LYS A 26 -16.02 -14.18 -9.54
C LYS A 26 -16.05 -13.67 -10.98
N LEU A 27 -15.62 -12.43 -11.20
CA LEU A 27 -15.54 -11.81 -12.52
C LEU A 27 -14.33 -12.29 -13.32
N LYS A 28 -13.46 -13.15 -12.77
CA LYS A 28 -12.19 -13.58 -13.35
C LYS A 28 -11.31 -12.39 -13.79
N LYS A 29 -11.38 -11.26 -13.07
CA LYS A 29 -10.58 -10.07 -13.31
C LYS A 29 -9.41 -10.03 -12.33
N ASN A 30 -8.22 -9.74 -12.84
CA ASN A 30 -7.02 -9.46 -12.04
C ASN A 30 -6.08 -8.54 -12.82
N PRO A 31 -6.47 -7.28 -13.08
CA PRO A 31 -5.67 -6.37 -13.91
C PRO A 31 -4.31 -6.11 -13.27
N ARG A 32 -3.29 -5.87 -14.12
CA ARG A 32 -2.04 -5.25 -13.66
C ARG A 32 -2.32 -3.76 -13.51
N VAL A 33 -1.97 -3.19 -12.37
CA VAL A 33 -2.22 -1.80 -11.99
C VAL A 33 -0.95 -1.21 -11.37
N ALA A 34 -0.88 0.12 -11.34
CA ALA A 34 0.08 0.89 -10.55
C ALA A 34 -0.73 1.70 -9.52
N MET A 35 -0.39 1.56 -8.24
CA MET A 35 -1.02 2.29 -7.14
C MET A 35 0.00 3.25 -6.55
N GLU A 36 -0.30 4.54 -6.60
CA GLU A 36 0.52 5.60 -6.00
C GLU A 36 0.01 5.96 -4.61
N ILE A 37 0.93 6.15 -3.67
CA ILE A 37 0.67 6.58 -2.31
C ILE A 37 1.16 8.01 -2.19
N SER A 38 0.24 8.95 -1.95
CA SER A 38 0.52 10.36 -1.73
C SER A 38 -0.32 10.90 -0.57
N ALA A 39 0.12 12.00 0.04
CA ALA A 39 -0.69 12.74 0.99
C ALA A 39 -1.12 14.06 0.35
N GLU A 40 -2.42 14.21 0.04
CA GLU A 40 -2.98 15.45 -0.52
C GLU A 40 -2.86 16.65 0.43
N ARG A 41 -2.83 16.38 1.75
CA ARG A 41 -2.68 17.39 2.80
C ARG A 41 -1.83 16.82 3.92
N LEU A 42 -1.05 17.70 4.54
CA LEU A 42 -0.26 17.39 5.72
C LEU A 42 -0.92 17.98 6.99
N PRO A 43 -0.65 17.41 8.18
CA PRO A 43 -1.17 17.94 9.44
C PRO A 43 -0.86 19.43 9.62
N GLU A 44 -1.74 20.17 10.30
CA GLU A 44 -1.54 21.57 10.68
C GLU A 44 -1.23 22.54 9.52
N GLY A 45 -1.44 22.12 8.27
CA GLY A 45 -1.08 22.91 7.09
C GLY A 45 0.42 22.96 6.81
N TYR A 46 1.21 21.98 7.29
CA TYR A 46 2.62 21.86 6.94
C TYR A 46 2.80 21.79 5.42
N SER A 47 3.85 22.45 4.94
CA SER A 47 4.18 22.47 3.51
C SER A 47 5.02 21.28 3.05
N TRP A 48 5.61 20.52 3.99
CA TRP A 48 6.45 19.35 3.71
C TRP A 48 6.42 18.37 4.89
N ALA A 49 6.79 17.13 4.65
CA ALA A 49 6.93 16.09 5.67
C ALA A 49 8.10 15.15 5.34
N VAL A 50 8.49 14.31 6.30
CA VAL A 50 9.52 13.28 6.13
C VAL A 50 8.85 11.93 5.92
N PHE A 51 9.23 11.23 4.85
CA PHE A 51 8.74 9.88 4.55
C PHE A 51 9.38 8.84 5.47
N THR A 52 8.56 8.01 6.14
CA THR A 52 9.01 6.95 7.06
C THR A 52 8.06 5.73 7.02
N GLY A 53 8.56 4.57 7.45
CA GLY A 53 7.81 3.30 7.50
C GLY A 53 8.01 2.41 6.26
N LEU A 54 9.01 2.71 5.42
CA LEU A 54 9.29 1.96 4.20
C LEU A 54 9.75 0.53 4.53
N GLU A 55 10.55 0.35 5.58
CA GLU A 55 11.03 -0.98 6.00
C GLU A 55 9.87 -1.96 6.26
N ASP A 56 8.84 -1.52 6.97
CA ASP A 56 7.68 -2.34 7.31
C ASP A 56 6.85 -2.70 6.08
N VAL A 57 6.69 -1.75 5.14
CA VAL A 57 6.01 -1.99 3.87
C VAL A 57 6.77 -3.02 3.03
N LEU A 58 8.09 -2.90 2.92
CA LEU A 58 8.92 -3.87 2.20
C LEU A 58 8.84 -5.26 2.83
N ARG A 59 8.88 -5.36 4.16
CA ARG A 59 8.70 -6.63 4.89
C ARG A 59 7.31 -7.26 4.71
N LEU A 60 6.27 -6.43 4.57
CA LEU A 60 4.91 -6.89 4.33
C LEU A 60 4.75 -7.46 2.92
N LEU A 61 5.38 -6.81 1.92
CA LEU A 61 5.28 -7.17 0.51
C LEU A 61 6.34 -8.18 0.05
N GLU A 62 7.34 -8.48 0.87
CA GLU A 62 8.38 -9.45 0.59
C GLU A 62 7.81 -10.81 0.14
N GLY A 63 8.30 -11.30 -1.01
CA GLY A 63 7.88 -12.56 -1.63
C GLY A 63 6.56 -12.50 -2.40
N LYS A 64 5.92 -11.33 -2.51
CA LYS A 64 4.74 -11.12 -3.37
C LYS A 64 5.17 -10.76 -4.80
N PRO A 65 4.37 -11.11 -5.82
CA PRO A 65 4.68 -10.80 -7.23
C PRO A 65 4.30 -9.34 -7.56
N VAL A 66 4.96 -8.39 -6.90
CA VAL A 66 4.77 -6.94 -7.10
C VAL A 66 6.12 -6.25 -7.17
N ASP A 67 6.16 -5.16 -7.93
CA ASP A 67 7.29 -4.23 -7.99
C ASP A 67 6.97 -3.04 -7.08
N VAL A 68 7.94 -2.58 -6.29
CA VAL A 68 7.79 -1.44 -5.37
C VAL A 68 8.84 -0.40 -5.70
N TYR A 69 8.39 0.82 -6.01
CA TYR A 69 9.21 1.99 -6.29
C TYR A 69 8.89 3.06 -5.25
N GLY A 70 9.84 3.88 -4.86
CA GLY A 70 9.55 4.97 -3.92
C GLY A 70 10.78 5.76 -3.54
N LEU A 71 10.54 6.80 -2.75
CA LEU A 71 11.61 7.59 -2.16
C LEU A 71 12.37 6.77 -1.11
N PRO A 72 13.68 7.02 -0.92
CA PRO A 72 14.40 6.50 0.25
C PRO A 72 13.72 6.94 1.54
N GLU A 73 13.72 6.08 2.55
CA GLU A 73 13.25 6.48 3.89
C GLU A 73 14.05 7.68 4.42
N GLY A 74 13.37 8.63 5.06
CA GLY A 74 13.95 9.89 5.53
C GLY A 74 13.93 11.01 4.49
N SER A 75 13.44 10.76 3.26
CA SER A 75 13.28 11.81 2.24
C SER A 75 12.21 12.83 2.65
N VAL A 76 12.42 14.09 2.27
CA VAL A 76 11.39 15.13 2.36
C VAL A 76 10.46 15.02 1.15
N PHE A 77 9.16 15.16 1.37
CA PHE A 77 8.15 15.22 0.31
C PHE A 77 7.12 16.33 0.57
N TYR A 78 6.41 16.73 -0.48
CA TYR A 78 5.41 17.79 -0.47
C TYR A 78 3.99 17.22 -0.71
N PRO A 79 2.91 17.94 -0.33
CA PRO A 79 1.55 17.49 -0.59
C PRO A 79 1.30 17.17 -2.07
N GLY A 80 0.65 16.03 -2.32
CA GLY A 80 0.34 15.53 -3.67
C GLY A 80 1.48 14.78 -4.36
N GLU A 81 2.69 14.77 -3.81
CA GLU A 81 3.79 13.98 -4.37
C GLU A 81 3.64 12.49 -4.01
N PRO A 82 3.78 11.57 -4.97
CA PRO A 82 3.80 10.15 -4.69
C PRO A 82 5.12 9.77 -4.00
N VAL A 83 5.02 9.20 -2.79
CA VAL A 83 6.19 8.73 -2.01
C VAL A 83 6.52 7.27 -2.28
N LEU A 84 5.52 6.50 -2.72
CA LEU A 84 5.61 5.07 -2.99
C LEU A 84 4.65 4.70 -4.13
N THR A 85 5.08 3.81 -5.02
CA THR A 85 4.28 3.22 -6.09
C THR A 85 4.41 1.70 -6.05
N ILE A 86 3.27 0.99 -6.03
CA ILE A 86 3.22 -0.47 -6.06
C ILE A 86 2.61 -0.91 -7.39
N GLU A 87 3.37 -1.69 -8.17
CA GLU A 87 2.89 -2.27 -9.42
C GLU A 87 2.68 -3.77 -9.30
N GLY A 88 1.56 -4.26 -9.83
CA GLY A 88 1.31 -5.69 -9.88
C GLY A 88 -0.13 -6.02 -10.18
N ARG A 89 -0.47 -7.30 -10.06
CA ARG A 89 -1.87 -7.72 -10.18
C ARG A 89 -2.63 -7.33 -8.91
N TYR A 90 -3.72 -6.56 -9.05
CA TYR A 90 -4.42 -5.96 -7.90
C TYR A 90 -4.80 -6.96 -6.80
N ARG A 91 -5.19 -8.20 -7.17
CA ARG A 91 -5.57 -9.22 -6.17
C ARG A 91 -4.41 -9.76 -5.34
N GLU A 92 -3.17 -9.50 -5.72
CA GLU A 92 -1.95 -9.94 -5.02
C GLU A 92 -1.60 -9.02 -3.85
N PHE A 93 -1.96 -7.73 -3.94
CA PHE A 93 -1.56 -6.74 -2.94
C PHE A 93 -2.66 -5.84 -2.40
N GLY A 94 -3.81 -5.70 -3.08
CA GLY A 94 -4.85 -4.74 -2.68
C GLY A 94 -5.46 -4.96 -1.29
N ILE A 95 -5.26 -6.12 -0.65
CA ILE A 95 -5.68 -6.34 0.75
C ILE A 95 -4.71 -5.76 1.79
N TYR A 96 -3.59 -5.17 1.36
CA TYR A 96 -2.56 -4.62 2.23
C TYR A 96 -2.52 -3.08 2.21
N GLU A 97 -3.61 -2.45 1.75
CA GLU A 97 -3.74 -0.99 1.76
C GLU A 97 -3.97 -0.43 3.18
N THR A 98 -4.65 -1.20 4.04
CA THR A 98 -4.87 -0.90 5.47
C THR A 98 -3.71 -1.38 6.33
#